data_AF-A0A7X7YIF0-F1
#
_entry.id   AF-A0A7X7YIF0-F1
#
_cell.length_a   1.000
_cell.length_b   1.000
_cell.length_c   1.000
_cell.angle_alpha   90.00
_cell.angle_beta   90.00
_cell.angle_gamma   90.00
#
_symmetry.space_group_name_H-M   'P 1'
#
loop_
_entity.id
_entity.type
_entity.pdbx_description
1 polymer ?
#
loop_
_entity_poly.entity_id
_entity_poly.type
_entity_poly.pdbx_seq_one_letter_code
_entity_poly.pdbx_strand_id
1 'polypeptide(L)' 'MKRAALLCIMFGCIEIDPVNAADLYVSPQGNDRWSGSLAMPNSEKTDGPMATLVAARDAIRKRTSAGPLTQP' A
#
# COMPACT_ATOMS: atom_id res chain seq x y z
N MET A 1 30.04 -36.52 -13.87
CA MET A 1 29.45 -37.76 -13.33
C MET A 1 29.20 -37.60 -11.84
N LYS A 2 27.92 -37.70 -11.44
CA LYS A 2 27.39 -38.11 -10.13
C LYS A 2 27.95 -37.41 -8.89
N ARG A 3 27.18 -36.44 -8.33
CA ARG A 3 26.59 -36.55 -6.97
C ARG A 3 25.29 -35.75 -6.94
N ALA A 4 24.17 -36.49 -6.92
CA ALA A 4 22.88 -35.96 -6.55
C ALA A 4 22.91 -35.61 -5.05
N ALA A 5 22.54 -34.38 -4.73
CA ALA A 5 22.00 -34.03 -3.43
C ALA A 5 20.66 -33.35 -3.72
N LEU A 6 19.66 -34.22 -3.77
CA LEU A 6 18.25 -33.93 -3.79
C LEU A 6 17.91 -33.25 -2.46
N LEU A 7 17.73 -31.93 -2.46
CA LEU A 7 16.97 -31.23 -1.44
C LEU A 7 16.44 -29.92 -2.05
N CYS A 8 15.32 -30.03 -2.77
CA CYS A 8 14.51 -28.86 -3.13
C CYS A 8 14.00 -28.24 -1.82
N ILE A 9 14.75 -27.29 -1.27
CA ILE A 9 14.22 -26.35 -0.30
C ILE A 9 13.29 -25.45 -1.08
N MET A 10 12.01 -25.84 -1.11
CA MET A 10 10.87 -24.98 -1.44
C MET A 10 10.73 -23.92 -0.32
N PHE A 11 11.77 -23.12 -0.10
CA PHE A 11 11.60 -21.84 0.58
C PHE A 11 10.88 -20.99 -0.45
N GLY A 12 9.55 -20.97 -0.37
CA GLY A 12 8.77 -19.94 -1.03
C GLY A 12 9.47 -18.62 -0.71
N CYS A 13 9.91 -17.92 -1.75
CA CYS A 13 10.31 -16.54 -1.63
C CYS A 13 9.12 -15.82 -1.02
N ILE A 14 9.11 -15.68 0.30
CA ILE A 14 8.28 -14.67 0.95
C ILE A 14 8.98 -13.39 0.52
N GLU A 15 8.54 -12.84 -0.60
CA GLU A 15 8.79 -11.46 -0.95
C GLU A 15 8.13 -10.65 0.16
N ILE A 16 8.91 -10.31 1.17
CA ILE A 16 8.53 -9.28 2.12
C ILE A 16 8.68 -7.99 1.31
N ASP A 17 7.63 -7.64 0.56
CA ASP A 17 7.51 -6.29 0.05
C ASP A 17 7.68 -5.37 1.24
N PRO A 18 8.68 -4.46 1.25
CA PRO A 18 8.70 -3.45 2.27
C PRO A 18 7.33 -2.77 2.21
N VAL A 19 6.65 -2.67 3.37
CA VAL A 19 5.52 -1.77 3.54
C VAL A 19 6.10 -0.38 3.32
N ASN A 20 6.22 -0.01 2.05
CA ASN A 20 6.57 1.33 1.64
C ASN A 20 5.46 2.21 2.21
N ALA A 21 5.86 3.27 2.91
CA ALA A 21 4.93 4.30 3.30
C ALA A 21 4.22 4.77 2.03
N ALA A 22 2.94 4.41 1.90
CA ALA A 22 2.17 4.79 0.73
C ALA A 22 1.69 6.21 0.94
N ASP A 23 2.27 7.14 0.19
CA ASP A 23 1.83 8.53 0.10
C ASP A 23 0.32 8.58 -0.13
N LEU A 24 -0.36 9.41 0.66
CA LEU A 24 -1.77 9.71 0.47
C LEU A 24 -1.92 11.14 -0.02
N TYR A 25 -2.61 11.30 -1.14
CA TYR A 25 -2.92 12.57 -1.76
C TYR A 25 -4.25 13.12 -1.27
N VAL A 26 -4.30 14.43 -1.04
CA VAL A 26 -5.49 15.15 -0.59
C VAL A 26 -5.72 16.35 -1.50
N SER A 27 -6.96 16.55 -1.93
CA SER A 27 -7.40 17.69 -2.75
C SER A 27 -8.81 18.09 -2.34
N PRO A 28 -9.14 19.40 -2.25
CA PRO A 28 -10.52 19.83 -1.97
C PRO A 28 -11.56 19.36 -3.01
N GLN A 29 -11.12 18.94 -4.21
CA GLN A 29 -11.98 18.36 -5.25
C GLN A 29 -12.03 16.82 -5.21
N GLY A 30 -11.37 16.19 -4.23
CA GLY A 30 -11.30 14.74 -4.06
C GLY A 30 -12.57 14.11 -3.50
N ASN A 31 -12.45 12.85 -3.09
CA ASN A 31 -13.55 12.09 -2.48
C ASN A 31 -13.01 11.21 -1.34
N ASP A 32 -13.55 11.36 -0.13
CA ASP A 32 -13.12 10.60 1.06
C ASP A 32 -13.41 9.09 0.97
N ARG A 33 -14.14 8.64 -0.06
CA ARG A 33 -14.34 7.21 -0.37
C ARG A 33 -13.25 6.62 -1.25
N TRP A 34 -12.41 7.45 -1.87
CA TRP A 34 -11.29 6.99 -2.70
C TRP A 34 -10.11 6.52 -1.85
N SER A 35 -9.16 5.81 -2.46
CA SER A 35 -8.01 5.24 -1.77
C SER A 35 -7.01 6.29 -1.34
N GLY A 36 -6.98 7.46 -1.99
CA GLY A 36 -5.98 8.50 -1.78
C GLY A 36 -4.61 8.16 -2.37
N SER A 37 -4.45 7.04 -3.08
CA SER A 37 -3.14 6.56 -3.58
C SER A 37 -2.75 7.22 -4.91
N LEU A 38 -3.67 7.93 -5.55
CA LEU A 38 -3.46 8.62 -6.81
C LEU A 38 -3.53 10.13 -6.61
N ALA A 39 -2.54 10.86 -7.14
CA ALA A 39 -2.51 12.33 -7.10
C ALA A 39 -3.65 12.98 -7.89
N MET A 40 -4.15 12.29 -8.92
CA MET A 40 -5.24 12.73 -9.77
C MET A 40 -6.31 11.62 -9.86
N PRO A 41 -7.59 11.98 -10.07
CA PRO A 41 -8.62 10.99 -10.34
C PRO A 41 -8.25 10.10 -11.53
N ASN A 42 -8.53 8.81 -11.42
CA ASN A 42 -8.40 7.90 -12.56
C ASN A 42 -9.45 8.22 -13.65
N SER A 43 -9.29 7.67 -14.85
CA SER A 43 -10.19 7.92 -15.99
C SER A 43 -11.65 7.57 -15.69
N GLU A 44 -11.88 6.57 -14.85
CA GLU A 44 -13.21 6.09 -14.46
C GLU A 44 -13.82 6.89 -13.31
N LYS A 45 -13.06 7.81 -12.69
CA LYS A 45 -13.45 8.57 -11.49
C LYS A 45 -13.88 7.69 -10.32
N THR A 46 -13.29 6.50 -10.23
CA THR A 46 -13.53 5.52 -9.17
C THR A 46 -12.46 5.60 -8.07
N ASP A 47 -11.34 6.24 -8.35
CA ASP A 47 -10.26 6.47 -7.39
C ASP A 47 -9.53 7.79 -7.68
N GLY A 48 -8.76 8.30 -6.72
CA GLY A 48 -8.13 9.62 -6.75
C GLY A 48 -7.72 10.10 -5.36
N PRO A 49 -7.47 11.42 -5.21
CA PRO A 49 -7.13 12.02 -3.92
C PRO A 49 -8.33 12.05 -2.96
N MET A 50 -8.07 11.94 -1.66
CA MET A 50 -9.12 12.13 -0.64
C MET A 50 -9.52 13.61 -0.57
N ALA A 51 -10.75 13.89 -0.12
CA ALA A 51 -11.24 15.27 -0.01
C ALA A 51 -10.67 15.99 1.21
N THR A 52 -10.43 15.25 2.29
CA THR A 52 -10.06 15.82 3.60
C THR A 52 -8.80 15.20 4.21
N LEU A 53 -8.07 16.02 4.98
CA LEU A 53 -6.97 15.55 5.82
C LEU A 53 -7.45 14.59 6.93
N VAL A 54 -8.70 14.72 7.37
CA VAL A 54 -9.31 13.84 8.36
C VAL A 54 -9.39 12.41 7.81
N ALA A 55 -9.89 12.24 6.59
CA ALA A 55 -9.96 10.93 5.94
C ALA A 55 -8.57 10.33 5.73
N ALA A 56 -7.59 11.13 5.25
CA ALA A 56 -6.22 10.66 5.06
C ALA A 56 -5.59 10.16 6.37
N ARG A 57 -5.75 10.92 7.46
CA ARG A 57 -5.27 10.52 8.80
C ARG A 57 -5.94 9.23 9.28
N ASP A 58 -7.25 9.10 9.10
CA ASP A 58 -7.98 7.93 9.57
C ASP A 58 -7.63 6.68 8.73
N ALA A 59 -7.34 6.85 7.43
CA ALA A 59 -6.80 5.80 6.57
C ALA A 59 -5.41 5.33 7.04
N ILE A 60 -4.51 6.25 7.40
CA ILE A 60 -3.19 5.91 7.98
C ILE A 60 -3.36 5.13 9.28
N ARG A 61 -4.24 5.59 10.19
CA ARG A 61 -4.50 4.88 11.46
C ARG A 61 -5.00 3.46 11.23
N LYS A 62 -5.91 3.27 10.27
CA LYS A 62 -6.40 1.95 9.90
C LYS A 62 -5.27 1.05 9.39
N ARG A 63 -4.31 1.58 8.62
CA ARG A 63 -3.13 0.85 8.17
C ARG A 63 -2.20 0.50 9.32
N THR A 64 -1.97 1.41 10.27
CA THR A 64 -1.11 1.15 11.44
C THR A 64 -1.69 0.08 12.38
N SER A 65 -3.02 -0.07 12.43
CA SER A 65 -3.65 -1.15 13.19
C SER A 65 -3.30 -2.54 12.64
N ALA A 66 -2.86 -2.64 11.38
CA ALA A 66 -2.39 -3.89 10.77
C ALA A 66 -0.88 -4.15 10.99
N GLY A 67 -0.14 -3.17 11.52
CA GLY A 67 1.29 -3.27 11.79
C GLY A 67 1.98 -1.90 11.78
N PRO A 68 3.18 -1.76 12.38
CA PRO A 68 3.90 -0.49 12.39
C PRO A 68 4.25 -0.02 10.98
N LEU A 69 4.10 1.29 10.70
CA LEU A 69 4.71 1.91 9.53
C LEU A 69 6.20 2.09 9.82
N THR A 70 7.04 1.45 9.03
CA THR A 70 8.50 1.43 9.23
C THR A 70 9.23 2.50 8.44
N GLN A 71 8.54 3.24 7.59
CA GLN A 71 9.09 4.28 6.72
C GLN A 71 8.21 5.55 6.78
N PRO A 72 8.82 6.74 6.61
CA PRO A 72 8.09 8.00 6.49
C PRO A 72 7.41 8.15 5.13
#